data_AF-A0A261A4X0-F1
#
_entry.id   AF-A0A261A4X0-F1
#
_cell.length_a   1.000
_cell.length_b   1.000
_cell.length_c   1.000
_cell.angle_alpha   90.00
_cell.angle_beta   90.00
_cell.angle_gamma   90.00
#
_symmetry.space_group_name_H-M   'P 1'
#
loop_
_entity.id
_entity.type
_entity.pdbx_description
1 polymer ?
#
loop_
_entity_poly.entity_id
_entity_poly.type
_entity_poly.pdbx_seq_one_letter_code
_entity_poly.pdbx_strand_id
1 'polypeptide(L)'
;MLPLLKLPILMLNRVLAHLNVFELVSLSVCSSRCKSRCMQFRSSIKMKKQIEKFHVEFLSDSSKVDINFYPSLQQCLNFELKKLVEHSDDLYMCIANGLYISRNWSPNVKHIGHDISATWLWKFRPIVYYSTDLAASTLTWVRFLSDLFSAQPTSLSLIFNCFNTEEIDRMMDCHCSVTNFEIDSDSNRGVDQKLALSILERQNATKELKISLRPTNETFQFDLNSFRNIPEFLEIGYSFWVKWEQVLDLRSNANYILRSNFSNVHFKDLIEKWKDGWTPKWNQIMIEANEILDIDSWINDPKPNNACVQVSIQSEISVWSYHQKRISHNSSGQIDCNGYCGE
;
A
#
# COMPACT_ATOMS: atom_id res chain seq x y z
N MET A 1 -37.62 5.47 -17.38
CA MET A 1 -36.56 4.74 -18.13
C MET A 1 -35.61 5.78 -18.73
N LEU A 2 -34.30 5.71 -18.45
CA LEU A 2 -33.29 6.65 -18.96
C LEU A 2 -33.30 6.69 -20.50
N PRO A 3 -33.51 7.86 -21.15
CA PRO A 3 -33.54 7.99 -22.62
C PRO A 3 -32.28 7.45 -23.30
N LEU A 4 -31.13 7.58 -22.63
CA LEU A 4 -29.84 7.06 -23.08
C LEU A 4 -29.88 5.57 -23.44
N LEU A 5 -30.66 4.77 -22.71
CA LEU A 5 -30.76 3.31 -22.91
C LEU A 5 -31.62 2.91 -24.11
N LYS A 6 -32.26 3.88 -24.78
CA LYS A 6 -33.00 3.68 -26.03
C LYS A 6 -32.11 3.84 -27.28
N LEU A 7 -30.88 4.35 -27.12
CA LEU A 7 -29.96 4.52 -28.23
C LEU A 7 -29.50 3.18 -28.81
N PRO A 8 -29.29 3.09 -30.13
CA PRO A 8 -28.56 1.97 -30.73
C PRO A 8 -27.18 1.80 -30.09
N ILE A 9 -26.70 0.56 -30.00
CA ILE A 9 -25.46 0.23 -29.25
C ILE A 9 -24.24 1.03 -29.72
N LEU A 10 -24.12 1.32 -31.03
CA LEU A 10 -23.03 2.12 -31.59
C LEU A 10 -23.08 3.57 -31.10
N MET A 11 -24.26 4.16 -31.03
CA MET A 11 -24.44 5.53 -30.53
C MET A 11 -24.26 5.59 -29.02
N LEU A 12 -24.75 4.58 -28.30
CA LEU A 12 -24.51 4.45 -26.86
C LEU A 12 -23.02 4.37 -26.56
N ASN A 13 -22.26 3.53 -27.27
CA ASN A 13 -20.81 3.41 -27.07
C ASN A 13 -20.07 4.71 -27.38
N ARG A 14 -20.53 5.51 -28.37
CA ARG A 14 -19.98 6.84 -28.62
C ARG A 14 -20.22 7.78 -27.45
N VAL A 15 -21.42 7.78 -26.85
CA VAL A 15 -21.68 8.59 -25.65
C VAL A 15 -20.81 8.13 -24.48
N LEU A 16 -20.74 6.82 -24.22
CA LEU A 16 -19.92 6.26 -23.14
C LEU A 16 -18.44 6.59 -23.29
N ALA A 17 -17.93 6.70 -24.52
CA ALA A 17 -16.53 7.08 -24.78
C ALA A 17 -16.20 8.53 -24.43
N HIS A 18 -17.19 9.40 -24.26
CA HIS A 18 -16.99 10.79 -23.83
C HIS A 18 -17.16 11.00 -22.32
N LEU A 19 -17.64 9.97 -21.60
CA LEU A 19 -17.77 10.05 -20.15
C LEU A 19 -16.40 9.93 -19.49
N ASN A 20 -16.15 10.77 -18.48
CA ASN A 20 -15.04 10.55 -17.57
C ASN A 20 -15.29 9.32 -16.69
N VAL A 21 -14.27 8.86 -15.98
CA VAL A 21 -14.36 7.64 -15.17
C VAL A 21 -15.43 7.75 -14.07
N PHE A 22 -15.62 8.92 -13.45
CA PHE A 22 -16.66 9.10 -12.44
C PHE A 22 -18.05 9.00 -13.06
N GLU A 23 -18.30 9.71 -14.16
CA GLU A 23 -19.59 9.69 -14.86
C GLU A 23 -19.98 8.28 -15.32
N LEU A 24 -18.99 7.47 -15.74
CA LEU A 24 -19.22 6.08 -16.09
C LEU A 24 -19.67 5.25 -14.87
N VAL A 25 -19.05 5.47 -13.71
CA VAL A 25 -19.46 4.84 -12.44
C VAL A 25 -20.85 5.34 -12.03
N SER A 26 -21.11 6.64 -12.09
CA SER A 26 -22.43 7.24 -11.83
C SER A 26 -23.53 6.63 -12.68
N LEU A 27 -23.29 6.46 -13.98
CA LEU A 27 -24.24 5.81 -14.86
C LEU A 27 -24.46 4.35 -14.45
N SER A 28 -23.38 3.63 -14.12
CA SER A 28 -23.45 2.21 -13.79
C SER A 28 -24.26 1.90 -12.52
N VAL A 29 -24.30 2.80 -11.54
CA VAL A 29 -25.10 2.63 -10.31
C VAL A 29 -26.57 2.98 -10.49
N CYS A 30 -26.97 3.65 -11.58
CA CYS A 30 -28.38 4.03 -11.79
C CYS A 30 -29.34 2.84 -11.99
N SER A 31 -28.86 1.73 -12.56
CA SER A 31 -29.65 0.50 -12.74
C SER A 31 -28.78 -0.68 -13.17
N SER A 32 -29.24 -1.91 -12.97
CA SER A 32 -28.60 -3.13 -13.47
C SER A 32 -28.38 -3.09 -14.99
N ARG A 33 -29.33 -2.53 -15.75
CA ARG A 33 -29.21 -2.35 -17.19
C ARG A 33 -28.10 -1.36 -17.57
N CYS A 34 -27.94 -0.28 -16.81
CA CYS A 34 -26.81 0.64 -17.00
C CYS A 34 -25.48 -0.05 -16.68
N LYS A 35 -25.38 -0.74 -15.54
CA LYS A 35 -24.18 -1.52 -15.16
C LYS A 35 -23.76 -2.46 -16.29
N SER A 36 -24.70 -3.26 -16.79
CA SER A 36 -24.45 -4.22 -17.88
C SER A 36 -23.91 -3.54 -19.16
N ARG A 37 -24.46 -2.38 -19.54
CA ARG A 37 -23.97 -1.63 -20.71
C ARG A 37 -22.59 -1.03 -20.50
N CYS A 38 -22.32 -0.45 -19.33
CA CYS A 38 -21.00 0.07 -18.99
C CYS A 38 -19.95 -1.06 -18.97
N MET A 39 -20.28 -2.22 -18.39
CA MET A 39 -19.44 -3.41 -18.41
C MET A 39 -19.15 -3.89 -19.83
N GLN A 40 -20.18 -4.00 -20.68
CA GLN A 40 -20.02 -4.41 -22.07
C GLN A 40 -19.06 -3.46 -22.82
N PHE A 41 -19.22 -2.15 -22.65
CA PHE A 41 -18.32 -1.15 -23.22
C PHE A 41 -16.88 -1.30 -22.72
N ARG A 42 -16.69 -1.45 -21.40
CA ARG A 42 -15.38 -1.62 -20.76
C ARG A 42 -14.68 -2.93 -21.11
N SER A 43 -15.44 -3.99 -21.39
CA SER A 43 -14.89 -5.29 -21.75
C SER A 43 -14.15 -5.32 -23.09
N SER A 44 -14.27 -4.25 -23.91
CA SER A 44 -13.53 -4.13 -25.16
C SER A 44 -12.01 -4.11 -24.94
N ILE A 45 -11.26 -4.76 -25.82
CA ILE A 45 -9.79 -4.94 -25.71
C ILE A 45 -9.07 -3.59 -25.53
N LYS A 46 -9.53 -2.55 -26.23
CA LYS A 46 -8.97 -1.20 -26.13
C LYS A 46 -9.10 -0.59 -24.73
N MET A 47 -10.24 -0.83 -24.06
CA MET A 47 -10.54 -0.23 -22.75
C MET A 47 -9.92 -1.03 -21.60
N LYS A 48 -9.78 -2.36 -21.73
CA LYS A 48 -9.12 -3.20 -20.72
C LYS A 48 -7.65 -2.81 -20.47
N LYS A 49 -6.94 -2.38 -21.51
CA LYS A 49 -5.52 -1.98 -21.41
C LYS A 49 -5.28 -0.67 -20.68
N GLN A 50 -6.32 0.09 -20.34
CA GLN A 50 -6.16 1.41 -19.72
C GLN A 50 -6.02 1.33 -18.20
N ILE A 51 -6.40 0.22 -17.58
CA ILE A 51 -6.38 0.09 -16.12
C ILE A 51 -4.94 -0.21 -15.68
N GLU A 52 -4.36 0.71 -14.95
CA GLU A 52 -2.95 0.62 -14.53
C GLU A 52 -2.80 0.19 -13.08
N LYS A 53 -3.66 0.71 -12.19
CA LYS A 53 -3.58 0.39 -10.76
C LYS A 53 -4.98 0.38 -10.13
N PHE A 54 -5.29 -0.70 -9.43
CA PHE A 54 -6.46 -0.77 -8.56
C PHE A 54 -5.96 -0.98 -7.13
N HIS A 55 -5.95 0.11 -6.36
CA HIS A 55 -5.49 0.15 -4.99
C HIS A 55 -6.65 0.33 -4.01
N VAL A 56 -6.67 -0.51 -2.99
CA VAL A 56 -7.58 -0.38 -1.86
C VAL A 56 -6.73 0.08 -0.67
N GLU A 57 -7.04 1.26 -0.15
CA GLU A 57 -6.31 1.89 0.94
C GLU A 57 -7.26 2.18 2.10
N PHE A 58 -6.79 1.93 3.31
CA PHE A 58 -7.55 2.14 4.52
C PHE A 58 -6.79 3.13 5.40
N LEU A 59 -7.06 4.43 5.26
CA LEU A 59 -6.32 5.50 5.94
C LEU A 59 -7.03 6.03 7.18
N SER A 60 -6.35 6.02 8.33
CA SER A 60 -6.86 6.73 9.52
C SER A 60 -6.35 8.17 9.56
N ASP A 61 -7.20 9.11 9.20
CA ASP A 61 -7.39 10.29 10.05
C ASP A 61 -8.89 10.35 10.36
N SER A 62 -9.26 9.92 11.56
CA SER A 62 -10.62 9.89 12.15
C SER A 62 -11.74 8.97 11.63
N SER A 63 -11.63 8.14 10.55
CA SER A 63 -12.52 6.98 10.19
C SER A 63 -12.67 6.65 8.68
N LYS A 64 -11.70 6.97 7.83
CA LYS A 64 -11.90 6.98 6.37
C LYS A 64 -11.37 5.72 5.69
N VAL A 65 -12.11 5.22 4.71
CA VAL A 65 -11.64 4.16 3.81
C VAL A 65 -11.66 4.73 2.40
N ASP A 66 -10.52 4.67 1.73
CA ASP A 66 -10.29 5.31 0.44
C ASP A 66 -9.98 4.25 -0.61
N ILE A 67 -10.83 4.09 -1.61
CA ILE A 67 -10.55 3.19 -2.72
C ILE A 67 -9.99 4.00 -3.88
N ASN A 68 -8.69 3.83 -4.14
CA ASN A 68 -7.93 4.51 -5.17
C ASN A 68 -7.89 3.66 -6.45
N PHE A 69 -8.60 4.09 -7.49
CA PHE A 69 -8.70 3.41 -8.76
C PHE A 69 -8.16 4.29 -9.89
N TYR A 70 -7.19 3.77 -10.63
CA TYR A 70 -6.51 4.42 -11.74
C TYR A 70 -6.89 3.75 -13.06
N PRO A 71 -7.98 4.20 -13.71
CA PRO A 71 -8.40 3.72 -15.04
C PRO A 71 -7.49 4.17 -16.18
N SER A 72 -6.54 5.08 -15.94
CA SER A 72 -5.51 5.58 -16.88
C SER A 72 -4.51 6.49 -16.15
N LEU A 73 -3.36 6.78 -16.78
CA LEU A 73 -2.36 7.76 -16.30
C LEU A 73 -2.91 9.17 -16.00
N GLN A 74 -4.11 9.53 -16.47
CA GLN A 74 -4.65 10.90 -16.41
C GLN A 74 -5.85 11.06 -15.46
N GLN A 75 -6.40 9.97 -14.93
CA GLN A 75 -7.60 10.01 -14.09
C GLN A 75 -7.44 9.09 -12.88
N CYS A 76 -7.95 9.54 -11.74
CA CYS A 76 -8.00 8.78 -10.49
C CYS A 76 -9.37 8.93 -9.85
N LEU A 77 -9.99 7.82 -9.48
CA LEU A 77 -11.15 7.77 -8.59
C LEU A 77 -10.67 7.43 -7.19
N ASN A 78 -10.97 8.27 -6.22
CA ASN A 78 -10.69 8.03 -4.81
C ASN A 78 -12.02 8.07 -4.05
N PHE A 79 -12.62 6.90 -3.84
CA PHE A 79 -13.91 6.78 -3.16
C PHE A 79 -13.72 6.82 -1.65
N GLU A 80 -14.26 7.83 -0.98
CA GLU A 80 -14.29 7.90 0.49
C GLU A 80 -15.54 7.15 1.00
N LEU A 81 -15.36 6.10 1.81
CA LEU A 81 -16.47 5.38 2.44
C LEU A 81 -16.80 6.01 3.81
N LYS A 82 -18.08 6.32 4.06
CA LYS A 82 -18.57 6.90 5.32
C LYS A 82 -19.71 6.12 5.95
N LYS A 83 -19.74 6.04 7.28
CA LYS A 83 -20.87 5.42 7.97
C LYS A 83 -22.11 6.29 7.80
N LEU A 84 -23.23 5.68 7.43
CA LEU A 84 -24.53 6.34 7.37
C LEU A 84 -25.06 6.45 8.81
N VAL A 85 -25.21 7.68 9.30
CA VAL A 85 -25.66 7.94 10.69
C VAL A 85 -27.19 7.98 10.76
N GLU A 86 -27.84 8.60 9.76
CA GLU A 86 -29.30 8.68 9.66
C GLU A 86 -29.75 8.25 8.27
N HIS A 87 -30.78 7.41 8.25
CA HIS A 87 -31.37 6.92 7.01
C HIS A 87 -32.50 7.87 6.59
N SER A 88 -32.38 8.42 5.39
CA SER A 88 -33.41 9.25 4.77
C SER A 88 -33.43 8.95 3.28
N ASP A 89 -34.50 8.32 2.81
CA ASP A 89 -34.71 8.01 1.39
C ASP A 89 -34.79 9.28 0.52
N ASP A 90 -35.08 10.42 1.12
CA ASP A 90 -35.08 11.72 0.43
C ASP A 90 -33.66 12.26 0.19
N LEU A 91 -32.67 11.84 0.97
CA LEU A 91 -31.28 12.31 0.85
C LEU A 91 -30.37 11.29 0.18
N TYR A 92 -30.64 10.01 0.36
CA TYR A 92 -29.76 8.92 -0.05
C TYR A 92 -30.47 7.93 -0.98
N MET A 93 -29.69 7.28 -1.84
CA MET A 93 -30.15 6.20 -2.70
C MET A 93 -29.33 4.95 -2.42
N CYS A 94 -30.01 3.84 -2.12
CA CYS A 94 -29.36 2.53 -1.98
C CYS A 94 -28.87 2.04 -3.35
N ILE A 95 -27.60 1.64 -3.42
CA ILE A 95 -26.97 1.15 -4.66
C ILE A 95 -26.63 -0.33 -4.63
N ALA A 96 -26.31 -0.89 -3.45
CA ALA A 96 -26.07 -2.33 -3.27
C ALA A 96 -25.87 -2.67 -1.78
N ASN A 97 -26.52 -3.72 -1.24
CA ASN A 97 -26.23 -4.33 0.07
C ASN A 97 -25.79 -3.35 1.18
N GLY A 98 -26.61 -2.37 1.52
CA GLY A 98 -26.29 -1.41 2.58
C GLY A 98 -25.32 -0.29 2.18
N LEU A 99 -24.94 -0.19 0.90
CA LEU A 99 -24.23 0.94 0.32
C LEU A 99 -25.21 1.96 -0.27
N TYR A 100 -24.90 3.24 -0.05
CA TYR A 100 -25.72 4.36 -0.46
C TYR A 100 -24.87 5.47 -1.10
N ILE A 101 -25.49 6.29 -1.93
CA ILE A 101 -24.95 7.57 -2.40
C ILE A 101 -25.94 8.67 -2.10
N SER A 102 -25.48 9.91 -2.00
CA SER A 102 -26.40 11.05 -1.91
C SER A 102 -27.19 11.21 -3.21
N ARG A 103 -28.40 11.77 -3.18
CA ARG A 103 -29.15 12.10 -4.40
C ARG A 103 -28.44 13.14 -5.28
N ASN A 104 -27.63 14.00 -4.65
CA ASN A 104 -26.79 14.99 -5.31
C ASN A 104 -25.34 14.48 -5.50
N TRP A 105 -25.20 13.19 -5.82
CA TRP A 105 -23.88 12.54 -5.88
C TRP A 105 -22.97 13.21 -6.91
N SER A 106 -21.94 13.87 -6.42
CA SER A 106 -20.92 14.51 -7.24
C SER A 106 -19.56 14.37 -6.54
N PRO A 107 -18.46 14.29 -7.30
CA PRO A 107 -17.14 14.14 -6.74
C PRO A 107 -16.55 15.52 -6.44
N ASN A 108 -15.75 15.63 -5.39
CA ASN A 108 -14.80 16.74 -5.32
C ASN A 108 -13.70 16.51 -6.37
N VAL A 109 -13.47 17.48 -7.25
CA VAL A 109 -12.50 17.35 -8.35
C VAL A 109 -11.25 18.16 -8.03
N LYS A 110 -10.09 17.51 -8.07
CA LYS A 110 -8.77 18.17 -7.91
C LYS A 110 -7.86 17.83 -9.08
N HIS A 111 -7.02 18.77 -9.43
CA HIS A 111 -5.95 18.59 -10.42
C HIS A 111 -4.63 18.44 -9.64
N ILE A 112 -3.99 17.28 -9.73
CA ILE A 112 -2.79 16.95 -8.95
C ILE A 112 -1.64 16.75 -9.94
N GLY A 113 -0.53 17.45 -9.72
CA GLY A 113 0.71 17.20 -10.46
C GLY A 113 1.41 15.95 -9.92
N HIS A 114 1.95 15.12 -10.79
CA HIS A 114 2.95 14.12 -10.39
C HIS A 114 4.31 14.82 -10.27
N ASP A 115 4.99 14.71 -9.12
CA ASP A 115 6.31 15.35 -8.90
C ASP A 115 7.41 14.92 -9.89
N ILE A 116 7.18 13.84 -10.65
CA ILE A 116 8.19 13.21 -11.51
C ILE A 116 7.81 13.31 -13.01
N SER A 117 6.61 13.78 -13.35
CA SER A 117 6.20 13.97 -14.75
C SER A 117 5.19 15.12 -14.91
N ALA A 118 5.35 15.92 -15.96
CA ALA A 118 4.47 17.05 -16.31
C ALA A 118 3.03 16.64 -16.73
N THR A 119 2.61 15.43 -16.41
CA THR A 119 1.24 14.95 -16.62
C THR A 119 0.40 15.21 -15.39
N TRP A 120 -0.58 16.08 -15.57
CA TRP A 120 -1.57 16.37 -14.54
C TRP A 120 -2.63 15.26 -14.47
N LEU A 121 -3.00 14.91 -13.24
CA LEU A 121 -3.98 13.87 -12.93
C LEU A 121 -5.28 14.52 -12.44
N TRP A 122 -6.40 14.16 -13.07
CA TRP A 122 -7.74 14.49 -12.55
C TRP A 122 -8.11 13.51 -11.44
N LYS A 123 -8.14 13.98 -10.19
CA LYS A 123 -8.60 13.19 -9.04
C LYS A 123 -10.05 13.53 -8.72
N PHE A 124 -10.93 12.55 -8.88
CA PHE A 124 -12.33 12.63 -8.49
C PHE A 124 -12.51 11.93 -7.13
N ARG A 125 -13.08 12.66 -6.17
CA ARG A 125 -13.31 12.17 -4.79
C ARG A 125 -14.80 12.10 -4.47
N PRO A 126 -15.52 11.06 -4.92
CA PRO A 126 -16.90 10.82 -4.52
C PRO A 126 -16.99 10.14 -3.14
N ILE A 127 -18.09 10.37 -2.44
CA ILE A 127 -18.40 9.73 -1.16
C ILE A 127 -19.41 8.60 -1.39
N VAL A 128 -19.18 7.44 -0.78
CA VAL A 128 -20.14 6.34 -0.71
C VAL A 128 -20.42 6.05 0.76
N TYR A 129 -21.69 5.87 1.11
CA TYR A 129 -22.11 5.64 2.49
C TYR A 129 -22.38 4.16 2.72
N TYR A 130 -22.10 3.67 3.92
CA TYR A 130 -22.43 2.30 4.33
C TYR A 130 -23.29 2.31 5.59
N SER A 131 -24.33 1.48 5.64
CA SER A 131 -25.20 1.31 6.82
C SER A 131 -24.92 0.05 7.61
N THR A 132 -24.15 -0.88 7.05
CA THR A 132 -23.81 -2.18 7.62
C THR A 132 -22.38 -2.20 8.16
N ASP A 133 -21.79 -3.38 8.27
CA ASP A 133 -20.38 -3.60 8.59
C ASP A 133 -19.44 -3.00 7.52
N LEU A 134 -18.38 -2.31 7.96
CA LEU A 134 -17.45 -1.60 7.06
C LEU A 134 -16.68 -2.56 6.16
N ALA A 135 -16.23 -3.70 6.69
CA ALA A 135 -15.50 -4.69 5.90
C ALA A 135 -16.36 -5.26 4.76
N ALA A 136 -17.58 -5.73 5.06
CA ALA A 136 -18.52 -6.25 4.07
C ALA A 136 -18.89 -5.21 3.01
N SER A 137 -19.11 -3.97 3.43
CA SER A 137 -19.48 -2.86 2.54
C SER A 137 -18.35 -2.51 1.59
N THR A 138 -17.12 -2.45 2.11
CA THR A 138 -15.91 -2.23 1.31
C THR A 138 -15.75 -3.31 0.26
N LEU A 139 -15.86 -4.58 0.65
CA LEU A 139 -15.71 -5.72 -0.26
C LEU A 139 -16.80 -5.73 -1.33
N THR A 140 -18.02 -5.34 -0.98
CA THR A 140 -19.11 -5.19 -1.94
C THR A 140 -18.77 -4.11 -2.97
N TRP A 141 -18.22 -2.97 -2.54
CA TRP A 141 -17.82 -1.90 -3.45
C TRP A 141 -16.63 -2.28 -4.33
N VAL A 142 -15.61 -2.93 -3.75
CA VAL A 142 -14.44 -3.43 -4.49
C VAL A 142 -14.87 -4.45 -5.56
N ARG A 143 -15.77 -5.39 -5.23
CA ARG A 143 -16.34 -6.34 -6.21
C ARG A 143 -17.11 -5.62 -7.31
N PHE A 144 -17.93 -4.63 -6.95
CA PHE A 144 -18.66 -3.83 -7.93
C PHE A 144 -17.73 -3.13 -8.94
N LEU A 145 -16.66 -2.50 -8.46
CA LEU A 145 -15.66 -1.85 -9.32
C LEU A 145 -14.88 -2.88 -10.14
N SER A 146 -14.48 -4.00 -9.52
CA SER A 146 -13.79 -5.09 -10.20
C SER A 146 -14.61 -5.65 -11.37
N ASP A 147 -15.91 -5.86 -11.18
CA ASP A 147 -16.83 -6.26 -12.25
C ASP A 147 -16.92 -5.19 -13.34
N LEU A 148 -17.14 -3.93 -12.95
CA LEU A 148 -17.38 -2.83 -13.88
C LEU A 148 -16.20 -2.60 -14.82
N PHE A 149 -14.99 -2.70 -14.28
CA PHE A 149 -13.75 -2.44 -14.99
C PHE A 149 -13.05 -3.73 -15.47
N SER A 150 -13.53 -4.91 -15.08
CA SER A 150 -12.89 -6.19 -15.39
C SER A 150 -11.43 -6.25 -14.92
N ALA A 151 -11.15 -5.73 -13.73
CA ALA A 151 -9.81 -5.68 -13.15
C ALA A 151 -9.84 -5.96 -11.64
N GLN A 152 -8.94 -6.82 -11.16
CA GLN A 152 -8.83 -7.13 -9.75
C GLN A 152 -7.94 -6.11 -9.00
N PRO A 153 -8.16 -5.91 -7.69
CA PRO A 153 -7.25 -5.14 -6.85
C PRO A 153 -5.82 -5.69 -6.90
N THR A 154 -4.85 -4.82 -7.14
CA THR A 154 -3.43 -5.15 -7.19
C THR A 154 -2.69 -4.78 -5.90
N SER A 155 -3.27 -3.88 -5.11
CA SER A 155 -2.64 -3.33 -3.91
C SER A 155 -3.64 -3.19 -2.77
N LEU A 156 -3.29 -3.66 -1.58
CA LEU A 156 -4.07 -3.53 -0.34
C LEU A 156 -3.21 -2.85 0.73
N SER A 157 -3.69 -1.75 1.30
CA SER A 157 -3.02 -1.04 2.40
C SER A 157 -3.95 -0.86 3.58
N LEU A 158 -3.63 -1.49 4.72
CA LEU A 158 -4.44 -1.55 5.92
C LEU A 158 -3.83 -0.70 7.05
N ILE A 159 -4.56 0.28 7.58
CA ILE A 159 -4.14 0.96 8.81
C ILE A 159 -4.95 0.46 10.00
N PHE A 160 -4.25 -0.07 11.02
CA PHE A 160 -4.87 -0.72 12.18
C PHE A 160 -5.90 0.13 12.90
N ASN A 161 -5.70 1.44 12.95
CA ASN A 161 -6.61 2.35 13.63
C ASN A 161 -8.02 2.38 13.01
N CYS A 162 -8.19 1.86 11.79
CA CYS A 162 -9.48 1.84 11.09
C CYS A 162 -10.37 0.65 11.45
N PHE A 163 -9.80 -0.44 11.98
CA PHE A 163 -10.49 -1.73 12.11
C PHE A 163 -10.21 -2.42 13.43
N ASN A 164 -11.22 -3.12 13.95
CA ASN A 164 -11.00 -4.09 15.01
C ASN A 164 -10.39 -5.39 14.45
N THR A 165 -9.89 -6.25 15.34
CA THR A 165 -9.28 -7.54 15.00
C THR A 165 -10.14 -8.41 14.09
N GLU A 166 -11.44 -8.53 14.36
CA GLU A 166 -12.37 -9.36 13.58
C GLU A 166 -12.56 -8.80 12.16
N GLU A 167 -12.65 -7.48 12.02
CA GLU A 167 -12.74 -6.82 10.72
C GLU A 167 -11.47 -7.03 9.90
N ILE A 168 -10.29 -6.89 10.52
CA ILE A 168 -9.00 -7.15 9.86
C ILE A 168 -8.92 -8.61 9.42
N ASP A 169 -9.26 -9.56 10.30
CA ASP A 169 -9.24 -10.97 9.96
C ASP A 169 -10.17 -11.28 8.77
N ARG A 170 -11.36 -10.69 8.72
CA ARG A 170 -12.29 -10.83 7.58
C ARG A 170 -11.77 -10.17 6.30
N MET A 171 -11.08 -9.05 6.40
CA MET A 171 -10.43 -8.41 5.26
C MET A 171 -9.28 -9.26 4.72
N MET A 172 -8.49 -9.89 5.59
CA MET A 172 -7.42 -10.81 5.20
C MET A 172 -7.95 -12.10 4.55
N ASP A 173 -9.21 -12.50 4.80
CA ASP A 173 -9.87 -13.63 4.13
C ASP A 173 -10.28 -13.31 2.70
N CYS A 174 -10.27 -12.02 2.35
CA CYS A 174 -10.64 -11.62 1.01
C CYS A 174 -9.50 -11.99 0.07
N HIS A 175 -9.77 -13.01 -0.75
CA HIS A 175 -8.88 -13.52 -1.80
C HIS A 175 -8.67 -12.52 -2.95
N CYS A 176 -8.25 -11.30 -2.64
CA CYS A 176 -7.68 -10.40 -3.61
C CYS A 176 -6.26 -10.90 -3.89
N SER A 177 -5.95 -11.25 -5.14
CA SER A 177 -4.58 -11.57 -5.56
C SER A 177 -3.72 -10.30 -5.58
N VAL A 178 -3.47 -9.73 -4.41
CA VAL A 178 -2.74 -8.48 -4.26
C VAL A 178 -1.26 -8.75 -4.44
N THR A 179 -0.64 -8.04 -5.37
CA THR A 179 0.82 -8.09 -5.57
C THR A 179 1.53 -7.23 -4.54
N ASN A 180 0.86 -6.17 -4.05
CA ASN A 180 1.39 -5.25 -3.05
C ASN A 180 0.51 -5.29 -1.80
N PHE A 181 1.15 -5.44 -0.64
CA PHE A 181 0.48 -5.42 0.66
C PHE A 181 1.21 -4.46 1.58
N GLU A 182 0.45 -3.58 2.21
CA GLU A 182 0.94 -2.65 3.21
C GLU A 182 0.07 -2.77 4.45
N ILE A 183 0.72 -2.78 5.61
CA ILE A 183 0.01 -2.67 6.87
C ILE A 183 0.77 -1.79 7.83
N ASP A 184 0.08 -0.82 8.43
CA ASP A 184 0.68 0.14 9.35
C ASP A 184 -0.13 0.26 10.64
N SER A 185 0.53 0.02 11.77
CA SER A 185 0.04 0.34 13.10
C SER A 185 0.56 1.71 13.51
N ASP A 186 -0.34 2.60 13.90
CA ASP A 186 0.04 3.85 14.57
C ASP A 186 1.01 3.54 15.70
N SER A 187 2.12 4.27 15.70
CA SER A 187 3.25 4.17 16.63
C SER A 187 2.87 4.00 18.11
N ASN A 188 1.68 4.48 18.50
CA ASN A 188 1.20 4.48 19.87
C ASN A 188 0.35 3.26 20.26
N ARG A 189 -0.07 2.42 19.31
CA ARG A 189 -0.89 1.23 19.59
C ARG A 189 -0.12 -0.04 19.26
N GLY A 190 0.09 -0.86 20.28
CA GLY A 190 0.62 -2.20 20.08
C GLY A 190 -0.43 -3.12 19.45
N VAL A 191 0.04 -4.13 18.74
CA VAL A 191 -0.78 -5.15 18.07
C VAL A 191 -0.71 -6.46 18.86
N ASP A 192 -1.86 -7.11 19.05
CA ASP A 192 -1.94 -8.43 19.66
C ASP A 192 -1.17 -9.48 18.84
N GLN A 193 -0.44 -10.37 19.52
CA GLN A 193 0.41 -11.37 18.88
C GLN A 193 -0.36 -12.30 17.94
N LYS A 194 -1.58 -12.73 18.30
CA LYS A 194 -2.37 -13.63 17.48
C LYS A 194 -2.78 -12.96 16.16
N LEU A 195 -3.14 -11.69 16.24
CA LEU A 195 -3.48 -10.89 15.06
C LEU A 195 -2.25 -10.63 14.19
N ALA A 196 -1.12 -10.27 14.78
CA ALA A 196 0.13 -10.07 14.05
C ALA A 196 0.54 -11.34 13.28
N LEU A 197 0.51 -12.50 13.94
CA LEU A 197 0.77 -13.79 13.28
C LEU A 197 -0.25 -14.08 12.16
N SER A 198 -1.55 -13.90 12.42
CA SER A 198 -2.62 -14.06 11.41
C SER A 198 -2.30 -13.27 10.13
N ILE A 199 -1.90 -12.00 10.27
CA ILE A 199 -1.60 -11.13 9.13
C ILE A 199 -0.35 -11.59 8.38
N LEU A 200 0.74 -11.85 9.11
CA LEU A 200 2.03 -12.26 8.54
C LEU A 200 1.94 -13.60 7.80
N GLU A 201 1.16 -14.55 8.32
CA GLU A 201 0.97 -15.87 7.73
C GLU A 201 0.00 -15.87 6.53
N ARG A 202 -0.86 -14.84 6.42
CA ARG A 202 -1.94 -14.80 5.42
C ARG A 202 -1.69 -13.84 4.26
N GLN A 203 -0.85 -12.83 4.44
CA GLN A 203 -0.46 -11.94 3.34
C GLN A 203 0.11 -12.75 2.17
N ASN A 204 -0.15 -12.27 0.94
CA ASN A 204 0.20 -12.96 -0.29
C ASN A 204 0.96 -12.06 -1.29
N ALA A 205 1.65 -11.03 -0.80
CA ALA A 205 2.34 -10.07 -1.65
C ALA A 205 3.52 -10.71 -2.40
N THR A 206 3.69 -10.33 -3.66
CA THR A 206 4.76 -10.84 -4.54
C THR A 206 5.69 -9.74 -5.03
N LYS A 207 5.26 -8.47 -4.98
CA LYS A 207 6.04 -7.31 -5.42
C LYS A 207 6.50 -6.50 -4.22
N GLU A 208 5.58 -5.86 -3.51
CA GLU A 208 5.90 -5.02 -2.36
C GLU A 208 5.17 -5.53 -1.11
N LEU A 209 5.93 -5.76 -0.04
CA LEU A 209 5.41 -6.09 1.28
C LEU A 209 5.94 -5.08 2.29
N LYS A 210 5.05 -4.25 2.83
CA LYS A 210 5.37 -3.28 3.88
C LYS A 210 4.63 -3.61 5.16
N ILE A 211 5.36 -3.84 6.23
CA ILE A 211 4.82 -4.29 7.51
C ILE A 211 5.34 -3.38 8.61
N SER A 212 4.52 -2.47 9.10
CA SER A 212 4.81 -1.66 10.28
C SER A 212 3.91 -2.12 11.42
N LEU A 213 4.26 -3.26 12.02
CA LEU A 213 3.56 -3.86 13.15
C LEU A 213 4.40 -3.72 14.41
N ARG A 214 3.82 -3.17 15.49
CA ARG A 214 4.45 -3.18 16.82
C ARG A 214 3.77 -4.20 17.74
N PRO A 215 4.19 -5.48 17.77
CA PRO A 215 3.70 -6.45 18.74
C PRO A 215 3.78 -5.93 20.17
N THR A 216 2.75 -6.15 20.99
CA THR A 216 2.77 -5.78 22.42
C THR A 216 3.69 -6.66 23.26
N ASN A 217 3.95 -7.88 22.81
CA ASN A 217 4.77 -8.86 23.52
C ASN A 217 6.23 -8.76 23.06
N GLU A 218 7.14 -8.48 23.99
CA GLU A 218 8.59 -8.42 23.74
C GLU A 218 9.19 -9.76 23.29
N THR A 219 8.53 -10.87 23.60
CA THR A 219 8.95 -12.23 23.20
C THR A 219 8.38 -12.65 21.84
N PHE A 220 7.69 -11.75 21.13
CA PHE A 220 7.17 -12.02 19.80
C PHE A 220 8.29 -12.47 18.85
N GLN A 221 8.06 -13.55 18.13
CA GLN A 221 8.95 -14.06 17.10
C GLN A 221 8.13 -14.53 15.90
N PHE A 222 8.70 -14.33 14.72
CA PHE A 222 8.13 -14.80 13.48
C PHE A 222 9.24 -15.25 12.53
N ASP A 223 9.05 -16.40 11.88
CA ASP A 223 10.01 -16.88 10.90
C ASP A 223 9.74 -16.22 9.53
N LEU A 224 10.62 -15.31 9.09
CA LEU A 224 10.48 -14.66 7.77
C LEU A 224 10.51 -15.66 6.60
N ASN A 225 11.06 -16.86 6.79
CA ASN A 225 11.01 -17.91 5.78
C ASN A 225 9.61 -18.56 5.62
N SER A 226 8.70 -18.31 6.57
CA SER A 226 7.32 -18.81 6.54
C SER A 226 6.38 -17.95 5.70
N PHE A 227 6.83 -16.81 5.18
CA PHE A 227 6.05 -16.04 4.21
C PHE A 227 5.66 -16.90 3.01
N ARG A 228 4.40 -16.79 2.57
CA ARG A 228 3.84 -17.58 1.47
C ARG A 228 4.57 -17.34 0.14
N ASN A 229 4.98 -16.10 -0.08
CA ASN A 229 5.74 -15.67 -1.24
C ASN A 229 6.95 -14.83 -0.80
N ILE A 230 7.92 -14.72 -1.70
CA ILE A 230 9.06 -13.82 -1.54
C ILE A 230 8.73 -12.55 -2.34
N PRO A 231 8.50 -11.40 -1.69
CA PRO A 231 8.28 -10.15 -2.39
C PRO A 231 9.58 -9.65 -3.05
N GLU A 232 9.49 -8.84 -4.09
CA GLU A 232 10.65 -8.15 -4.67
C GLU A 232 11.21 -7.10 -3.69
N PHE A 233 10.33 -6.37 -3.00
CA PHE A 233 10.63 -5.37 -1.99
C PHE A 233 9.97 -5.73 -0.65
N LEU A 234 10.77 -5.77 0.41
CA LEU A 234 10.32 -6.03 1.77
C LEU A 234 10.68 -4.85 2.68
N GLU A 235 9.71 -4.31 3.40
CA GLU A 235 9.92 -3.32 4.45
C GLU A 235 9.31 -3.82 5.75
N ILE A 236 10.10 -3.87 6.81
CA ILE A 236 9.66 -4.24 8.16
C ILE A 236 9.94 -3.05 9.09
N GLY A 237 8.88 -2.30 9.40
CA GLY A 237 8.83 -1.33 10.49
C GLY A 237 8.72 -2.00 11.85
N TYR A 238 9.30 -1.36 12.87
CA TYR A 238 9.31 -1.88 14.25
C TYR A 238 9.90 -3.30 14.32
N SER A 239 11.06 -3.48 13.67
CA SER A 239 11.69 -4.78 13.43
C SER A 239 12.46 -5.38 14.61
N PHE A 240 12.22 -4.94 15.85
CA PHE A 240 12.92 -5.45 17.06
C PHE A 240 12.75 -6.96 17.31
N TRP A 241 11.77 -7.60 16.66
CA TRP A 241 11.51 -9.04 16.72
C TRP A 241 12.20 -9.83 15.60
N VAL A 242 12.83 -9.17 14.64
CA VAL A 242 13.59 -9.82 13.55
C VAL A 242 14.97 -10.20 14.06
N LYS A 243 15.35 -11.47 13.89
CA LYS A 243 16.69 -11.93 14.28
C LYS A 243 17.73 -11.59 13.24
N TRP A 244 18.96 -11.36 13.68
CA TRP A 244 20.07 -11.02 12.79
C TRP A 244 20.33 -12.10 11.74
N GLU A 245 20.26 -13.37 12.11
CA GLU A 245 20.48 -14.49 11.20
C GLU A 245 19.45 -14.50 10.06
N GLN A 246 18.21 -14.10 10.35
CA GLN A 246 17.16 -14.01 9.33
C GLN A 246 17.43 -12.88 8.34
N VAL A 247 18.06 -11.79 8.77
CA VAL A 247 18.45 -10.66 7.90
C VAL A 247 19.48 -11.10 6.87
N LEU A 248 20.47 -11.88 7.29
CA LEU A 248 21.50 -12.43 6.41
C LEU A 248 20.90 -13.37 5.35
N ASP A 249 19.84 -14.10 5.71
CA ASP A 249 19.17 -15.08 4.85
C ASP A 249 17.96 -14.53 4.05
N LEU A 250 17.71 -13.22 4.10
CA LEU A 250 16.62 -12.59 3.35
C LEU A 250 16.71 -12.89 1.85
N ARG A 251 15.54 -13.10 1.23
CA ARG A 251 15.43 -13.53 -0.17
C ARG A 251 14.83 -12.48 -1.09
N SER A 252 14.22 -11.44 -0.54
CA SER A 252 13.68 -10.32 -1.32
C SER A 252 14.83 -9.54 -1.94
N ASN A 253 14.62 -8.92 -3.10
CA ASN A 253 15.67 -8.19 -3.82
C ASN A 253 16.13 -6.94 -3.04
N ALA A 254 15.18 -6.18 -2.51
CA ALA A 254 15.44 -4.98 -1.71
C ALA A 254 14.73 -5.09 -0.35
N ASN A 255 15.45 -4.80 0.74
CA ASN A 255 15.00 -5.05 2.11
C ASN A 255 15.24 -3.84 3.03
N TYR A 256 14.19 -3.32 3.63
CA TYR A 256 14.25 -2.19 4.57
C TYR A 256 13.87 -2.68 5.96
N ILE A 257 14.82 -2.62 6.89
CA ILE A 257 14.66 -3.07 8.27
C ILE A 257 14.72 -1.85 9.19
N LEU A 258 13.55 -1.39 9.62
CA LEU A 258 13.40 -0.10 10.30
C LEU A 258 13.14 -0.29 11.79
N ARG A 259 13.62 0.66 12.60
CA ARG A 259 13.46 0.67 14.07
C ARG A 259 13.84 -0.69 14.70
N SER A 260 15.02 -1.18 14.32
CA SER A 260 15.54 -2.48 14.76
C SER A 260 16.20 -2.41 16.15
N ASN A 261 16.55 -3.57 16.71
CA ASN A 261 17.42 -3.68 17.89
C ASN A 261 18.89 -4.00 17.52
N PHE A 262 19.25 -3.86 16.24
CA PHE A 262 20.62 -4.09 15.79
C PHE A 262 21.56 -2.98 16.25
N SER A 263 22.80 -3.37 16.49
CA SER A 263 23.86 -2.59 17.10
C SER A 263 25.16 -2.74 16.31
N ASN A 264 26.18 -1.96 16.67
CA ASN A 264 27.50 -1.97 16.02
C ASN A 264 28.09 -3.39 15.81
N VAL A 265 27.85 -4.33 16.75
CA VAL A 265 28.34 -5.72 16.65
C VAL A 265 27.81 -6.44 15.41
N HIS A 266 26.54 -6.24 15.08
CA HIS A 266 25.88 -6.88 13.94
C HIS A 266 26.40 -6.33 12.60
N PHE A 267 26.59 -5.01 12.52
CA PHE A 267 27.15 -4.38 11.31
C PHE A 267 28.61 -4.77 11.10
N LYS A 268 29.39 -4.90 12.17
CA LYS A 268 30.74 -5.44 12.10
C LYS A 268 30.74 -6.87 11.55
N ASP A 269 29.87 -7.75 12.06
CA ASP A 269 29.70 -9.12 11.52
C ASP A 269 29.33 -9.12 10.03
N LEU A 270 28.44 -8.23 9.59
CA LEU A 270 28.09 -8.08 8.17
C LEU A 270 29.32 -7.73 7.30
N ILE A 271 30.11 -6.76 7.74
CA ILE A 271 31.30 -6.29 7.02
C ILE A 271 32.37 -7.38 7.01
N GLU A 272 32.59 -8.08 8.12
CA GLU A 272 33.56 -9.18 8.20
C GLU A 272 33.17 -10.34 7.26
N LYS A 273 31.90 -10.77 7.28
CA LYS A 273 31.38 -11.77 6.33
C LYS A 273 31.59 -11.33 4.89
N TRP A 274 31.26 -10.07 4.58
CA TRP A 274 31.41 -9.54 3.24
C TRP A 274 32.88 -9.50 2.80
N LYS A 275 33.79 -9.05 3.67
CA LYS A 275 35.24 -9.10 3.44
C LYS A 275 35.72 -10.53 3.20
N ASP A 276 35.10 -11.54 3.82
CA ASP A 276 35.40 -12.97 3.65
C ASP A 276 34.79 -13.58 2.37
N GLY A 277 34.16 -12.78 1.52
CA GLY A 277 33.61 -13.21 0.24
C GLY A 277 32.20 -13.78 0.33
N TRP A 278 31.51 -13.62 1.46
CA TRP A 278 30.08 -13.91 1.54
C TRP A 278 29.29 -12.93 0.66
N THR A 279 28.36 -13.47 -0.12
CA THR A 279 27.44 -12.69 -0.95
C THR A 279 26.01 -12.97 -0.52
N PRO A 280 25.22 -11.94 -0.12
CA PRO A 280 23.82 -12.13 0.20
C PRO A 280 22.99 -12.53 -1.04
N LYS A 281 21.77 -13.03 -0.80
CA LYS A 281 20.79 -13.27 -1.87
C LYS A 281 20.06 -12.01 -2.31
N TRP A 282 20.11 -10.96 -1.50
CA TRP A 282 19.52 -9.66 -1.76
C TRP A 282 20.54 -8.71 -2.40
N ASN A 283 20.05 -7.72 -3.15
CA ASN A 283 20.89 -6.72 -3.83
C ASN A 283 20.97 -5.40 -3.06
N GLN A 284 19.93 -5.10 -2.27
CA GLN A 284 19.85 -3.86 -1.49
C GLN A 284 19.33 -4.14 -0.09
N ILE A 285 19.99 -3.56 0.90
CA ILE A 285 19.51 -3.53 2.28
C ILE A 285 19.67 -2.13 2.87
N MET A 286 18.65 -1.70 3.62
CA MET A 286 18.71 -0.53 4.49
C MET A 286 18.33 -0.97 5.89
N ILE A 287 19.19 -0.68 6.87
CA ILE A 287 18.94 -1.02 8.27
C ILE A 287 19.01 0.27 9.10
N GLU A 288 17.96 0.56 9.84
CA GLU A 288 17.92 1.64 10.82
C GLU A 288 18.41 1.12 12.18
N ALA A 289 19.48 1.73 12.69
CA ALA A 289 20.09 1.41 13.97
C ALA A 289 19.80 2.49 15.03
N ASN A 290 19.73 2.08 16.29
CA ASN A 290 19.57 3.02 17.42
C ASN A 290 20.89 3.65 17.88
N GLU A 291 22.02 3.23 17.31
CA GLU A 291 23.36 3.69 17.63
C GLU A 291 23.96 4.44 16.44
N ILE A 292 24.88 5.37 16.73
CA ILE A 292 25.77 5.91 15.71
C ILE A 292 26.73 4.78 15.32
N LEU A 293 26.86 4.54 14.02
CA LEU A 293 27.67 3.46 13.49
C LEU A 293 29.05 3.98 13.10
N ASP A 294 30.09 3.30 13.59
CA ASP A 294 31.48 3.62 13.27
C ASP A 294 31.95 2.80 12.05
N ILE A 295 31.31 3.05 10.90
CA ILE A 295 31.52 2.26 9.68
C ILE A 295 32.96 2.39 9.18
N ASP A 296 33.55 3.59 9.32
CA ASP A 296 34.88 3.90 8.81
C ASP A 296 35.98 3.09 9.51
N SER A 297 35.85 2.83 10.81
CA SER A 297 36.84 2.01 11.53
C SER A 297 36.83 0.56 11.06
N TRP A 298 35.67 0.02 10.67
CA TRP A 298 35.54 -1.38 10.26
C TRP A 298 35.94 -1.64 8.81
N ILE A 299 35.71 -0.68 7.91
CA ILE A 299 36.14 -0.79 6.51
C ILE A 299 37.67 -0.73 6.44
N ASN A 300 38.26 0.23 7.16
CA ASN A 300 39.70 0.50 7.11
C ASN A 300 40.54 -0.45 7.95
N ASP A 301 39.93 -1.32 8.76
CA ASP A 301 40.66 -2.32 9.54
C ASP A 301 41.38 -3.30 8.59
N PRO A 302 42.73 -3.31 8.54
CA PRO A 302 43.48 -4.12 7.60
C PRO A 302 43.34 -5.59 7.95
N LYS A 303 42.84 -6.39 6.99
CA LYS A 303 42.95 -7.86 7.10
C LYS A 303 44.43 -8.25 7.23
N PRO A 304 44.78 -9.21 8.10
CA PRO A 304 46.07 -9.87 8.00
C PRO A 304 46.15 -10.54 6.64
N ASN A 305 47.14 -10.13 5.84
CA ASN A 305 47.44 -10.58 4.47
C ASN A 305 46.94 -11.99 4.15
N ASN A 306 46.03 -12.09 3.17
CA ASN A 306 46.01 -13.19 2.21
C ASN A 306 45.45 -12.67 0.87
N ALA A 307 46.18 -12.99 -0.19
CA ALA A 307 46.09 -12.49 -1.57
C ALA A 307 44.70 -12.03 -2.05
N CYS A 308 44.60 -10.75 -2.43
CA CYS A 308 43.40 -10.14 -2.97
C CYS A 308 43.19 -10.50 -4.45
N VAL A 309 42.09 -11.18 -4.75
CA VAL A 309 41.47 -11.19 -6.08
C VAL A 309 40.56 -9.97 -6.15
N GLN A 310 40.80 -9.07 -7.10
CA GLN A 310 39.87 -7.98 -7.41
C GLN A 310 38.56 -8.58 -7.91
N VAL A 311 37.50 -8.49 -7.10
CA VAL A 311 36.14 -8.78 -7.54
C VAL A 311 35.36 -7.47 -7.51
N SER A 312 34.99 -6.97 -8.68
CA SER A 312 34.05 -5.86 -8.82
C SER A 312 32.63 -6.37 -8.64
N ILE A 313 31.99 -6.08 -7.51
CA ILE A 313 30.56 -6.36 -7.28
C ILE A 313 29.89 -5.07 -6.78
N GLN A 314 28.90 -4.59 -7.52
CA GLN A 314 28.05 -3.45 -7.16
C GLN A 314 26.89 -3.96 -6.29
N SER A 315 27.00 -3.82 -4.96
CA SER A 315 25.87 -3.90 -4.03
C SER A 315 25.82 -2.60 -3.23
N GLU A 316 24.71 -1.86 -3.32
CA GLU A 316 24.52 -0.60 -2.59
C GLU A 316 23.95 -0.90 -1.19
N ILE A 317 24.80 -0.76 -0.17
CA ILE A 317 24.38 -0.75 1.24
C ILE A 317 24.29 0.70 1.67
N SER A 318 23.09 1.16 2.04
CA SER A 318 22.89 2.49 2.61
C SER A 318 22.45 2.38 4.07
N VAL A 319 23.15 3.11 4.94
CA VAL A 319 23.01 3.01 6.40
C VAL A 319 22.76 4.41 6.96
N TRP A 320 21.72 4.56 7.77
CA TRP A 320 21.32 5.85 8.35
C TRP A 320 21.17 5.73 9.87
N SER A 321 21.70 6.71 10.63
CA SER A 321 21.56 6.81 12.09
C SER A 321 20.58 7.94 12.46
N TYR A 322 19.64 7.69 13.39
CA TYR A 322 18.72 8.72 13.90
C TYR A 322 18.98 9.05 15.37
N HIS A 323 18.84 10.33 15.74
CA HIS A 323 18.77 10.81 17.12
C HIS A 323 17.36 11.33 17.41
N GLN A 324 16.69 10.71 18.37
CA GLN A 324 15.32 11.04 18.74
C GLN A 324 15.27 12.38 19.51
N LYS A 325 15.01 13.49 18.81
CA LYS A 325 14.50 14.73 19.42
C LYS A 325 13.03 14.89 19.06
N ARG A 326 12.17 14.73 20.07
CA ARG A 326 10.75 15.12 20.08
C ARG A 326 10.58 16.54 19.52
N ILE A 327 9.98 16.71 18.34
CA ILE A 327 9.25 17.94 17.97
C ILE A 327 8.05 17.59 17.06
N SER A 328 6.91 18.18 17.42
CA SER A 328 5.59 18.14 16.80
C SER A 328 5.48 18.88 15.45
N HIS A 329 4.55 18.40 14.61
CA HIS A 329 3.78 19.08 13.54
C HIS A 329 4.46 20.01 12.51
N ASN A 330 4.31 19.60 11.23
CA ASN A 330 3.76 20.32 10.07
C ASN A 330 4.59 20.05 8.81
N SER A 331 4.12 19.11 7.99
CA SER A 331 4.72 18.75 6.71
C SER A 331 4.29 19.75 5.62
N SER A 332 5.12 20.76 5.38
CA SER A 332 5.37 21.30 4.04
C SER A 332 6.75 20.78 3.64
N GLY A 333 6.79 19.80 2.74
CA GLY A 333 8.01 19.12 2.34
C GLY A 333 8.94 20.02 1.53
N GLN A 334 10.11 20.29 2.09
CA GLN A 334 11.36 20.46 1.36
C GLN A 334 12.49 20.12 2.35
N ILE A 335 13.15 18.98 2.15
CA ILE A 335 14.43 18.70 2.83
C ILE A 335 15.48 18.78 1.73
N ASP A 336 16.05 19.98 1.60
CA ASP A 336 17.31 20.18 0.90
C ASP A 336 18.43 19.62 1.78
N CYS A 337 19.28 18.79 1.17
CA CYS A 337 20.56 18.39 1.73
C CYS A 337 21.41 19.65 1.93
N ASN A 338 21.79 19.95 3.17
CA ASN A 338 22.98 20.75 3.44
C ASN A 338 23.70 20.15 4.64
N GLY A 339 24.76 19.39 4.33
CA GLY A 339 25.80 19.10 5.30
C GLY A 339 26.49 20.41 5.66
N TYR A 340 26.55 20.69 6.96
CA TYR A 340 27.54 21.61 7.51
C TYR A 340 28.28 20.85 8.61
N CYS A 341 29.51 20.45 8.30
CA CYS A 341 30.55 20.24 9.30
C CYS A 341 30.79 21.59 9.99
N GLY A 342 30.78 21.59 11.33
CA GLY A 342 31.25 22.73 12.11
C GLY A 342 32.78 22.77 12.12
N GLU A 343 33.30 23.99 12.21
CA GLU A 343 34.44 24.27 13.10
C GLU A 343 33.90 24.62 14.49
#